data_AF-A0A1G0HAQ9-F1
#
_entry.id   AF-A0A1G0HAQ9-F1
#
_cell.length_a   1.000
_cell.length_b   1.000
_cell.length_c   1.000
_cell.angle_alpha   90.00
_cell.angle_beta   90.00
_cell.angle_gamma   90.00
#
_symmetry.space_group_name_H-M   'P 1'
#
loop_
_entity.id
_entity.type
_entity.pdbx_description
1 polymer ?
#
loop_
_entity_poly.entity_id
_entity_poly.type
_entity_poly.pdbx_seq_one_letter_code
_entity_poly.pdbx_strand_id
1 'polypeptide(L)' 'MSKASGLLLDTHVWIWLNNGSSELKSSIIRNIDHAAENGELFISAISVWEIATLVAKKKIVLRTSVQDWIEQALKQDLLW' A
#
# COMPACT_ATOMS: atom_id res chain seq x y z
N MET A 1 -3.60 -13.96 25.34
CA MET A 1 -4.04 -13.07 24.23
C MET A 1 -3.04 -13.26 23.10
N SER A 2 -3.44 -13.88 21.99
CA SER A 2 -2.54 -14.06 20.84
C SER A 2 -2.25 -12.68 20.24
N LYS A 3 -0.97 -12.38 20.05
CA LYS A 3 -0.49 -11.19 19.36
C LYS A 3 -1.15 -11.14 17.97
N ALA A 4 -1.70 -9.99 17.57
CA ALA A 4 -2.23 -9.83 16.22
C ALA A 4 -1.11 -10.14 15.21
N SER A 5 -1.31 -11.18 14.42
CA SER A 5 -0.33 -11.78 13.49
C SER A 5 -0.51 -11.20 12.09
N GLY A 6 -0.47 -9.88 11.97
CA GLY A 6 -0.75 -9.20 10.71
C GLY A 6 -0.13 -7.82 10.63
N LEU A 7 0.41 -7.48 9.47
CA LEU A 7 0.90 -6.15 9.15
C LEU A 7 -0.18 -5.39 8.37
N LEU A 8 -0.82 -4.41 9.02
CA LEU A 8 -1.74 -3.49 8.37
C LEU A 8 -0.97 -2.25 7.91
N LEU A 9 -0.99 -1.94 6.62
CA LEU A 9 -0.36 -0.72 6.13
C LEU A 9 -1.27 0.49 6.35
N ASP A 10 -0.65 1.60 6.72
CA ASP A 10 -1.27 2.92 6.61
C ASP A 10 -1.35 3.33 5.12
N THR A 11 -2.29 4.21 4.80
CA THR A 11 -2.51 4.75 3.45
C THR A 11 -1.25 5.36 2.84
N HIS A 12 -0.45 6.11 3.62
CA HIS A 12 0.77 6.73 3.07
C HIS A 12 1.88 5.71 2.80
N VAL A 13 2.01 4.68 3.64
CA VAL A 13 2.97 3.58 3.42
C VAL A 13 2.62 2.81 2.15
N TRP A 14 1.33 2.55 1.92
CA TRP A 14 0.86 1.89 0.70
C TRP A 14 1.18 2.71 -0.56
N ILE A 15 0.97 4.03 -0.51
CA ILE A 15 1.34 4.94 -1.61
C ILE A 15 2.85 4.91 -1.86
N TRP A 16 3.67 4.97 -0.80
CA TRP A 16 5.14 4.94 -0.94
C TRP A 16 5.64 3.63 -1.51
N LEU A 17 5.08 2.51 -1.05
CA LEU A 17 5.42 1.18 -1.51
C LEU A 17 5.17 1.06 -3.01
N ASN A 18 3.98 1.46 -3.47
CA ASN A 18 3.60 1.36 -4.88
C ASN A 18 4.35 2.36 -5.80
N ASN A 19 5.07 3.32 -5.24
CA ASN A 19 5.87 4.29 -5.97
C ASN A 19 7.39 4.04 -5.88
N GLY A 20 7.84 3.00 -5.16
CA GLY A 20 9.26 2.75 -4.94
C GLY A 20 9.96 3.89 -4.19
N SER A 21 9.25 4.54 -3.27
CA SER A 21 9.74 5.73 -2.56
C SER A 21 10.94 5.42 -1.67
N SER A 22 11.94 6.31 -1.67
CA SER A 22 13.11 6.23 -0.77
C SER A 22 12.78 6.42 0.71
N GLU A 23 11.57 6.89 1.03
CA GLU A 23 11.06 7.01 2.40
C GLU A 23 10.92 5.63 3.08
N LEU A 24 10.74 4.56 2.29
CA LEU A 24 10.69 3.20 2.80
C LEU A 24 12.10 2.60 2.84
N LYS A 25 12.62 2.45 4.06
CA LYS A 25 13.87 1.74 4.30
C LYS A 25 13.76 0.29 3.83
N SER A 26 14.85 -0.26 3.30
CA SER A 26 14.87 -1.66 2.83
C SER A 26 14.50 -2.69 3.91
N SER A 27 14.72 -2.39 5.19
CA SER A 27 14.27 -3.25 6.29
C SER A 27 12.75 -3.26 6.46
N ILE A 28 12.07 -2.14 6.19
CA ILE A 28 10.61 -2.06 6.21
C ILE A 28 10.05 -2.83 5.02
N ILE A 29 10.64 -2.65 3.82
CA ILE A 29 10.24 -3.37 2.61
C ILE A 29 10.33 -4.88 2.83
N ARG A 30 11.45 -5.40 3.36
CA ARG A 30 11.59 -6.82 3.70
C ARG A 30 10.53 -7.34 4.67
N ASN A 31 10.11 -6.53 5.65
CA ASN A 31 9.05 -6.93 6.58
C ASN A 31 7.67 -6.97 5.89
N ILE A 32 7.43 -6.06 4.95
CA ILE A 32 6.22 -6.03 4.12
C ILE A 32 6.19 -7.26 3.22
N ASP A 33 7.29 -7.55 2.52
CA ASP A 33 7.42 -8.72 1.64
C ASP A 33 7.18 -10.02 2.43
N HIS A 34 7.84 -10.18 3.58
CA HIS A 34 7.63 -11.35 4.44
C HIS A 34 6.17 -11.47 4.93
N ALA A 35 5.51 -10.35 5.27
CA ALA A 35 4.09 -10.38 5.63
C ALA A 35 3.21 -10.77 4.43
N ALA A 36 3.53 -10.29 3.23
CA ALA A 36 2.80 -10.61 2.00
C ALA A 36 2.92 -12.10 1.66
N GLU A 37 4.14 -12.65 1.69
CA GLU A 37 4.42 -14.07 1.43
C GLU A 37 3.69 -15.01 2.38
N ASN A 38 3.47 -14.57 3.63
CA ASN A 38 2.75 -15.35 4.64
C ASN A 38 1.23 -15.11 4.66
N GLY A 39 0.69 -14.25 3.78
CA GLY A 39 -0.74 -13.89 3.78
C GLY A 39 -1.16 -13.05 4.99
N GLU A 40 -0.21 -12.36 5.61
CA GLU A 40 -0.37 -11.54 6.82
C GLU A 40 -0.29 -10.04 6.51
N LEU A 41 -0.23 -9.63 5.23
CA LEU A 41 -0.25 -8.23 4.81
C LEU A 41 -1.69 -7.78 4.53
N PHE A 42 -2.08 -6.66 5.14
CA PHE A 42 -3.43 -6.12 5.03
C PHE A 42 -3.43 -4.66 4.61
N ILE A 43 -4.46 -4.28 3.85
CA ILE A 43 -4.86 -2.90 3.56
C ILE A 43 -6.26 -2.69 4.12
N SER A 44 -6.50 -1.55 4.77
CA SER A 44 -7.84 -1.20 5.21
C SER A 44 -8.68 -0.71 4.02
N ALA A 45 -9.95 -1.13 3.95
CA ALA A 45 -10.87 -0.61 2.95
C ALA A 45 -11.02 0.93 3.01
N ILE A 46 -10.83 1.53 4.20
CA ILE A 46 -10.87 3.00 4.33
C ILE A 46 -9.71 3.68 3.58
N SER A 47 -8.54 3.04 3.49
CA SER A 47 -7.39 3.57 2.77
C SER A 47 -7.67 3.77 1.29
N VAL A 48 -8.49 2.90 0.69
CA VAL A 48 -8.95 3.04 -0.70
C VAL A 48 -9.78 4.32 -0.88
N TRP A 49 -10.73 4.57 0.03
CA TRP A 49 -11.54 5.78 0.03
C TRP A 49 -10.70 7.04 0.30
N GLU A 50 -9.72 6.97 1.21
CA GLU A 50 -8.81 8.08 1.50
C GLU A 50 -8.01 8.47 0.26
N ILE A 51 -7.45 7.51 -0.47
CA ILE A 51 -6.73 7.76 -1.73
C ILE A 51 -7.64 8.43 -2.74
N ALA A 52 -8.84 7.90 -2.96
CA ALA A 52 -9.80 8.49 -3.88
C ALA A 52 -10.19 9.92 -3.48
N THR A 53 -10.36 10.17 -2.18
CA THR A 53 -10.67 11.49 -1.64
C THR A 53 -9.50 12.46 -1.81
N LEU A 54 -8.27 12.02 -1.59
CA LEU A 54 -7.07 12.83 -1.78
C LEU A 54 -6.87 13.21 -3.26
N VAL A 55 -7.11 12.28 -4.18
CA VAL A 55 -7.08 12.54 -5.64
C VAL A 55 -8.19 13.52 -6.03
N ALA A 56 -9.42 13.29 -5.60
CA ALA A 56 -10.56 14.17 -5.89
C ALA A 56 -10.33 15.61 -5.38
N LYS A 57 -9.70 15.74 -4.22
CA LYS A 57 -9.30 17.04 -3.62
C LYS A 57 -8.01 17.61 -4.22
N LYS A 58 -7.41 16.97 -5.24
CA LYS A 58 -6.13 17.35 -5.86
C LYS A 58 -4.97 17.49 -4.86
N LYS A 59 -5.04 16.77 -3.74
CA LYS A 59 -3.97 16.74 -2.73
C LYS A 59 -2.84 15.80 -3.12
N ILE A 60 -3.15 14.78 -3.91
CA ILE A 60 -2.16 13.90 -4.56
C ILE A 60 -2.51 13.78 -6.04
N VAL A 61 -1.49 13.54 -6.86
CA VAL A 61 -1.62 13.32 -8.30
C VAL A 61 -1.07 11.95 -8.62
N LEU A 62 -1.89 11.12 -9.28
CA LEU A 62 -1.50 9.79 -9.75
C LEU A 62 -1.19 9.85 -11.25
N ARG A 63 -0.32 8.96 -11.73
CA ARG A 63 0.04 8.87 -13.16
C ARG A 63 -1.07 8.28 -14.02
N THR A 64 -1.97 7.52 -13.40
CA THR A 64 -3.11 6.83 -14.01
C THR A 64 -4.41 7.27 -13.33
N SER A 65 -5.56 6.78 -13.82
CA SER A 65 -6.81 6.98 -13.10
C SER A 65 -6.73 6.36 -11.70
N VAL A 66 -7.50 6.89 -10.75
CA VAL A 66 -7.52 6.36 -9.38
C VAL A 66 -7.91 4.89 -9.34
N GLN A 67 -8.84 4.48 -10.23
CA GLN A 67 -9.27 3.09 -10.33
C GLN A 67 -8.13 2.19 -10.81
N ASP A 68 -7.46 2.55 -11.92
CA ASP A 68 -6.34 1.77 -12.44
C ASP A 68 -5.21 1.65 -11.42
N TRP A 69 -4.95 2.73 -10.68
CA TRP A 69 -3.93 2.74 -9.64
C TRP A 69 -4.30 1.77 -8.50
N ILE A 70 -5.55 1.79 -8.01
CA ILE A 70 -6.00 0.88 -6.95
C ILE A 70 -5.92 -0.58 -7.42
N GLU A 71 -6.38 -0.86 -8.63
CA GLU A 71 -6.34 -2.22 -9.19
C GLU A 71 -4.91 -2.73 -9.33
N GLN A 72 -3.97 -1.89 -9.76
CA GLN A 72 -2.54 -2.25 -9.83
C GLN A 72 -1.94 -2.43 -8.42
N ALA A 73 -2.24 -1.52 -7.50
CA ALA A 73 -1.72 -1.53 -6.14
C ALA A 73 -2.23 -2.71 -5.29
N LEU A 74 -3.41 -3.26 -5.63
CA LEU A 74 -3.97 -4.45 -4.98
C LEU A 74 -3.47 -5.76 -5.62
N LYS A 75 -3.11 -5.75 -6.90
CA LYS A 75 -2.66 -6.96 -7.60
C LYS A 75 -1.28 -7.41 -7.14
N GLN A 76 -0.40 -6.49 -6.73
CA GLN A 76 1.00 -6.72 -6.35
C GLN A 76 1.61 -8.03 -6.89
N ASP A 77 1.56 -8.21 -8.21
CA ASP A 77 2.34 -9.20 -8.98
C ASP A 77 3.73 -8.60 -9.34
N LEU A 78 4.22 -7.67 -8.52
CA LEU A 78 5.38 -6.85 -8.86
C LEU A 78 6.67 -7.64 -8.60
N LEU A 79 7.15 -8.24 -9.70
CA LEU A 79 8.56 -8.47 -9.99
C LEU A 79 9.38 -7.25 -9.54
N TRP A 80 10.09 -7.35 -8.43
CA TRP A 80 11.09 -6.37 -8.00
C TRP A 80 12.41 -6.56 -8.75
#